data_AF-A0A9W6SYL4-F1
#
_entry.id   AF-A0A9W6SYL4-F1
#
_cell.length_a   1.000
_cell.length_b   1.000
_cell.length_c   1.000
_cell.angle_alpha   90.00
_cell.angle_beta   90.00
_cell.angle_gamma   90.00
#
_symmetry.space_group_name_H-M   'P 1'
#
loop_
_entity.id
_entity.type
_entity.pdbx_description
1 polymer ?
#
loop_
_entity_poly.entity_id
_entity_poly.type
_entity_poly.pdbx_seq_one_letter_code
_entity_poly.pdbx_strand_id
1 'polypeptide(L)'
;MSNEESLLIGIDVGGTNTDSVLLNPSKFNDTETRGVISWNKSITTSDVADGIENAIEKLFSDLPKDSELSKKNVSAITIGTTHFINAVIEQDKARLEKIAVLRLCSVYTHLIEPFSDFPTGLKNILNGYTGFLSGGYYVNGDEINPVLEDEIKEHCAKIEKLGISSIAVVGLFAPMISDQEILVGKLIAKYLPNADVVLSHHIAGIGFLERENATILNAGIIKFAKKILSSFQNAIKASGLDECPLLLTQNDGTVLSIEDAVNTPIKTFSSGATNSMRGASFLCSNNESVQGKTSIVIDVGGTTSDIGCLLPTGFPRQSSSFSTVGGVRMNFSMPHVKSIGLGGGSRIRINKDTNELSVGPDSVGSEIVKKAFVFGGVV
;
A
#
# COMPACT_ATOMS: atom_id res chain seq x y z
N MET A 1 -34.67 4.04 16.59
CA MET A 1 -33.23 3.73 16.48
C MET A 1 -32.53 4.93 17.10
N SER A 2 -32.02 4.76 18.31
CA SER A 2 -31.38 5.81 19.11
C SER A 2 -30.26 6.47 18.30
N ASN A 3 -30.11 7.79 18.43
CA ASN A 3 -28.92 8.55 18.04
C ASN A 3 -27.72 8.06 18.87
N GLU A 4 -27.25 6.84 18.65
CA GLU A 4 -25.97 6.42 19.19
C GLU A 4 -24.89 7.16 18.39
N GLU A 5 -24.12 8.00 19.07
CA GLU A 5 -22.98 8.68 18.47
C GLU A 5 -22.08 7.61 17.85
N SER A 6 -21.88 7.70 16.54
CA SER A 6 -21.00 6.81 15.77
C SER A 6 -19.59 7.37 15.83
N LEU A 7 -18.60 6.54 16.17
CA LEU A 7 -17.19 6.90 16.20
C LEU A 7 -16.41 6.19 15.09
N LEU A 8 -15.42 6.86 14.53
CA LEU A 8 -14.48 6.29 13.58
C LEU A 8 -13.07 6.33 14.17
N ILE A 9 -12.33 5.24 14.00
CA ILE A 9 -10.91 5.18 14.36
C ILE A 9 -10.09 5.21 13.08
N GLY A 10 -9.11 6.11 13.01
CA GLY A 10 -8.06 6.10 12.00
C GLY A 10 -6.72 5.79 12.65
N ILE A 11 -5.93 4.87 12.08
CA ILE A 11 -4.58 4.54 12.54
C ILE A 11 -3.64 4.55 11.33
N ASP A 12 -2.52 5.24 11.43
CA ASP A 12 -1.44 5.17 10.44
C ASP A 12 -0.21 4.51 11.06
N VAL A 13 0.08 3.29 10.61
CA VAL A 13 1.22 2.50 11.07
C VAL A 13 2.41 2.75 10.14
N GLY A 14 3.21 3.75 10.52
CA GLY A 14 4.47 4.08 9.85
C GLY A 14 5.65 3.24 10.35
N GLY A 15 6.80 3.36 9.68
CA GLY A 15 8.04 2.69 10.12
C GLY A 15 8.69 3.29 11.38
N THR A 16 8.34 4.53 11.76
CA THR A 16 8.91 5.23 12.94
C THR A 16 7.86 5.50 14.01
N ASN A 17 6.71 6.04 13.61
CA ASN A 17 5.62 6.37 14.51
C ASN A 17 4.33 5.70 14.06
N THR A 18 3.49 5.38 15.03
CA THR A 18 2.09 5.02 14.86
C THR A 18 1.24 6.19 15.34
N ASP A 19 0.45 6.73 14.43
CA ASP A 19 -0.46 7.85 14.67
C ASP A 19 -1.89 7.32 14.72
N SER A 20 -2.71 7.80 15.66
CA SER A 20 -4.11 7.38 15.76
C SER A 20 -5.03 8.54 16.10
N VAL A 21 -6.26 8.48 15.58
CA VAL A 21 -7.28 9.51 15.80
C VAL A 21 -8.65 8.87 16.01
N LEU A 22 -9.42 9.44 16.94
CA LEU A 22 -10.82 9.13 17.20
C LEU A 22 -11.68 10.29 16.70
N LEU A 23 -12.60 10.00 15.79
CA LEU A 23 -13.46 10.97 15.13
C LEU A 23 -14.93 10.74 15.47
N ASN A 24 -15.69 11.82 15.62
CA ASN A 24 -17.15 11.79 15.70
C ASN A 24 -17.74 12.51 14.46
N PRO A 25 -18.32 11.79 13.49
CA PRO A 25 -18.89 12.37 12.27
C PRO A 25 -19.98 13.41 12.51
N SER A 26 -20.73 13.31 13.63
CA SER A 26 -21.76 14.31 13.95
C SER A 26 -21.18 15.71 14.23
N LYS A 27 -19.87 15.78 14.52
CA LYS A 27 -19.13 17.02 14.83
C LYS A 27 -18.24 17.50 13.69
N PHE A 28 -18.33 16.95 12.48
CA PHE A 28 -17.48 17.38 11.34
C PHE A 28 -17.66 18.85 10.92
N ASN A 29 -18.81 19.44 11.26
CA ASN A 29 -19.11 20.86 11.01
C ASN A 29 -18.58 21.81 12.10
N ASP A 30 -18.05 21.28 13.21
CA ASP A 30 -17.39 22.09 14.24
C ASP A 30 -16.14 22.73 13.65
N THR A 31 -16.05 24.07 13.69
CA THR A 31 -14.96 24.84 13.09
C THR A 31 -13.62 24.71 13.81
N GLU A 32 -13.62 24.34 15.10
CA GLU A 32 -12.40 24.22 15.90
C GLU A 32 -11.86 22.79 15.86
N THR A 33 -12.70 21.81 16.17
CA THR A 33 -12.25 20.42 16.32
C THR A 33 -12.36 19.61 15.03
N ARG A 34 -13.22 20.02 14.09
CA ARG A 34 -13.61 19.22 12.91
C ARG A 34 -14.01 17.78 13.26
N GLY A 35 -14.53 17.55 14.47
CA GLY A 35 -14.94 16.25 14.98
C GLY A 35 -13.82 15.35 15.50
N VAL A 36 -12.59 15.86 15.64
CA VAL A 36 -11.51 15.17 16.35
C VAL A 36 -11.82 15.16 17.85
N ILE A 37 -11.96 13.96 18.43
CA ILE A 37 -12.26 13.77 19.85
C ILE A 37 -10.97 13.53 20.65
N SER A 38 -10.10 12.67 20.13
CA SER A 38 -8.82 12.32 20.74
C SER A 38 -7.83 11.89 19.65
N TRP A 39 -6.54 12.04 19.91
CA TRP A 39 -5.48 11.58 19.02
C TRP A 39 -4.26 11.15 19.84
N ASN A 40 -3.45 10.27 19.27
CA ASN A 40 -2.21 9.82 19.87
C ASN A 40 -1.10 9.71 18.83
N LYS A 41 0.13 9.95 19.26
CA LYS A 41 1.35 9.64 18.51
C LYS A 41 2.28 8.83 19.40
N SER A 42 2.69 7.68 18.91
CA SER A 42 3.59 6.79 19.64
C SER A 42 4.65 6.20 18.71
N ILE A 43 5.75 5.72 19.30
CA ILE A 43 6.82 5.05 18.53
C ILE A 43 6.27 3.71 18.04
N THR A 44 6.48 3.38 16.77
CA THR A 44 6.07 2.09 16.20
C THR A 44 6.80 0.96 16.92
N THR A 45 6.04 0.00 17.43
CA THR A 45 6.53 -1.19 18.11
C THR A 45 7.02 -2.24 17.11
N SER A 46 7.92 -3.13 17.54
CA SER A 46 8.34 -4.26 16.71
C SER A 46 7.21 -5.26 16.45
N ASP A 47 6.30 -5.40 17.42
CA ASP A 47 5.03 -6.10 17.23
C ASP A 47 3.96 -5.09 16.82
N VAL A 48 3.44 -5.26 15.61
CA VAL A 48 2.46 -4.37 15.02
C VAL A 48 1.11 -4.46 15.73
N ALA A 49 0.76 -5.63 16.30
CA ALA A 49 -0.48 -5.81 17.05
C ALA A 49 -0.47 -4.97 18.34
N ASP A 50 0.61 -5.07 19.12
CA ASP A 50 0.81 -4.28 20.34
C ASP A 50 0.70 -2.77 20.06
N GLY A 51 1.27 -2.31 18.94
CA GLY A 51 1.22 -0.90 18.55
C GLY A 51 -0.21 -0.40 18.32
N ILE A 52 -1.03 -1.21 17.66
CA ILE A 52 -2.45 -0.92 17.40
C ILE A 52 -3.27 -0.97 18.69
N GLU A 53 -3.07 -1.98 19.52
CA GLU A 53 -3.79 -2.11 20.81
C GLU A 53 -3.51 -0.92 21.71
N ASN A 54 -2.23 -0.56 21.87
CA ASN A 54 -1.82 0.61 22.65
C ASN A 54 -2.38 1.92 22.08
N ALA A 55 -2.42 2.06 20.75
CA ALA A 55 -2.98 3.23 20.10
C ALA A 55 -4.48 3.36 20.39
N ILE A 56 -5.24 2.26 20.27
CA ILE A 56 -6.67 2.23 20.57
C ILE A 56 -6.90 2.51 22.07
N GLU A 57 -6.16 1.88 22.97
CA GLU A 57 -6.30 2.11 24.42
C GLU A 57 -6.11 3.59 24.77
N LYS A 58 -5.06 4.23 24.24
CA LYS A 58 -4.78 5.63 24.50
C LYS A 58 -5.88 6.58 24.01
N LEU A 59 -6.48 6.28 22.85
CA LEU A 59 -7.59 7.10 22.33
C LEU A 59 -8.78 7.17 23.32
N PHE A 60 -9.03 6.10 24.07
CA PHE A 60 -10.11 6.05 25.06
C PHE A 60 -9.66 6.47 26.47
N SER A 61 -8.39 6.26 26.85
CA SER A 61 -7.88 6.70 28.15
C SER A 61 -7.81 8.22 28.29
N ASP A 62 -7.59 8.90 27.16
CA ASP A 62 -7.48 10.37 27.11
C ASP A 62 -8.85 11.07 27.10
N LEU A 63 -9.95 10.31 27.07
CA LEU A 63 -11.30 10.87 27.16
C LEU A 63 -11.57 11.41 28.58
N PRO A 64 -12.36 12.50 28.72
CA PRO A 64 -12.84 12.95 30.01
C PRO A 64 -13.55 11.84 30.78
N LYS A 65 -13.36 11.78 32.11
CA LYS A 65 -13.93 10.70 32.97
C LYS A 65 -15.45 10.66 32.97
N ASP A 66 -16.09 11.77 32.62
CA ASP A 66 -17.53 11.97 32.48
C ASP A 66 -18.04 11.75 31.05
N SER A 67 -17.17 11.33 30.12
CA SER A 67 -17.56 11.00 28.75
C SER A 67 -18.42 9.74 28.72
N GLU A 68 -19.56 9.82 28.03
CA GLU A 68 -20.40 8.65 27.72
C GLU A 68 -19.86 7.84 26.52
N LEU A 69 -18.82 8.33 25.84
CA LEU A 69 -18.22 7.67 24.69
C LEU A 69 -17.42 6.44 25.11
N SER A 70 -17.64 5.34 24.40
CA SER A 70 -16.96 4.09 24.66
C SER A 70 -16.60 3.36 23.36
N LYS A 71 -15.82 2.29 23.48
CA LYS A 71 -15.51 1.40 22.35
C LYS A 71 -16.75 0.87 21.63
N LYS A 72 -17.90 0.75 22.32
CA LYS A 72 -19.17 0.29 21.73
C LYS A 72 -19.74 1.24 20.68
N ASN A 73 -19.32 2.50 20.72
CA ASN A 73 -19.75 3.53 19.77
C ASN A 73 -18.96 3.48 18.45
N VAL A 74 -17.88 2.70 18.38
CA VAL A 74 -17.04 2.60 17.18
C VAL A 74 -17.81 1.87 16.08
N SER A 75 -17.86 2.48 14.90
CA SER A 75 -18.57 1.93 13.73
C SER A 75 -17.63 1.44 12.63
N ALA A 76 -16.39 1.90 12.61
CA ALA A 76 -15.37 1.40 11.68
C ALA A 76 -13.95 1.78 12.14
N ILE A 77 -12.98 0.98 11.70
CA ILE A 77 -11.55 1.20 11.94
C ILE A 77 -10.85 1.22 10.59
N THR A 78 -10.11 2.28 10.29
CA THR A 78 -9.32 2.41 9.07
C THR A 78 -7.84 2.43 9.41
N ILE A 79 -7.04 1.56 8.76
CA ILE A 79 -5.59 1.47 8.95
C ILE A 79 -4.85 1.85 7.66
N GLY A 80 -3.98 2.85 7.74
CA GLY A 80 -2.90 3.09 6.78
C GLY A 80 -1.64 2.36 7.21
N THR A 81 -0.86 1.84 6.27
CA THR A 81 0.42 1.19 6.60
C THR A 81 1.45 1.31 5.49
N THR A 82 2.68 1.61 5.89
CA THR A 82 3.84 1.65 4.98
C THR A 82 4.64 0.35 4.98
N HIS A 83 4.25 -0.64 5.78
CA HIS A 83 5.00 -1.90 5.94
C HIS A 83 5.20 -2.64 4.61
N PHE A 84 4.19 -2.65 3.74
CA PHE A 84 4.26 -3.40 2.49
C PHE A 84 5.19 -2.76 1.46
N ILE A 85 5.08 -1.44 1.25
CA ILE A 85 5.96 -0.75 0.31
C ILE A 85 7.43 -0.81 0.76
N ASN A 86 7.68 -0.73 2.08
CA ASN A 86 9.04 -0.79 2.63
C ASN A 86 9.73 -2.14 2.33
N ALA A 87 9.01 -3.26 2.39
CA ALA A 87 9.57 -4.56 2.02
C ALA A 87 10.12 -4.58 0.57
N VAL A 88 9.46 -3.91 -0.36
CA VAL A 88 9.89 -3.79 -1.76
C VAL A 88 11.06 -2.81 -1.91
N ILE A 89 10.97 -1.64 -1.28
CA ILE A 89 12.02 -0.61 -1.34
C ILE A 89 13.33 -1.12 -0.71
N GLU A 90 13.24 -1.76 0.45
CA GLU A 90 14.37 -2.33 1.19
C GLU A 90 14.89 -3.64 0.57
N GLN A 91 14.15 -4.22 -0.38
CA GLN A 91 14.44 -5.53 -0.99
C GLN A 91 14.64 -6.60 0.10
N ASP A 92 13.70 -6.66 1.05
CA ASP A 92 13.80 -7.51 2.23
C ASP A 92 13.45 -8.97 1.91
N LYS A 93 14.48 -9.83 1.88
CA LYS A 93 14.37 -11.27 1.62
C LYS A 93 13.55 -12.03 2.65
N ALA A 94 13.33 -11.47 3.85
CA ALA A 94 12.49 -12.10 4.87
C ALA A 94 11.00 -11.80 4.67
N ARG A 95 10.67 -10.75 3.91
CA ARG A 95 9.31 -10.27 3.65
C ARG A 95 8.84 -10.50 2.21
N LEU A 96 9.77 -10.81 1.31
CA LEU A 96 9.51 -11.12 -0.10
C LEU A 96 9.83 -12.58 -0.39
N GLU A 97 9.03 -13.20 -1.25
CA GLU A 97 9.20 -14.61 -1.64
C GLU A 97 9.46 -14.80 -3.14
N LYS A 98 10.04 -15.94 -3.49
CA LYS A 98 10.23 -16.34 -4.89
C LYS A 98 8.88 -16.65 -5.53
N ILE A 99 8.73 -16.22 -6.77
CA ILE A 99 7.49 -16.28 -7.56
C ILE A 99 7.70 -17.13 -8.81
N ALA A 100 6.69 -17.91 -9.14
CA ALA A 100 6.53 -18.52 -10.45
C ALA A 100 5.63 -17.64 -11.32
N VAL A 101 6.09 -17.29 -12.52
CA VAL A 101 5.31 -16.51 -13.49
C VAL A 101 4.88 -17.44 -14.62
N LEU A 102 3.57 -17.56 -14.83
CA LEU A 102 2.96 -18.34 -15.91
C LEU A 102 2.26 -17.38 -16.87
N ARG A 103 2.77 -17.31 -18.11
CA ARG A 103 2.22 -16.43 -19.14
C ARG A 103 1.36 -17.18 -20.14
N LEU A 104 0.12 -16.75 -20.32
CA LEU A 104 -0.74 -17.17 -21.44
C LEU A 104 -0.41 -16.31 -22.66
N CYS A 105 0.41 -16.84 -23.56
CA CYS A 105 0.99 -16.03 -24.62
C CYS A 105 1.46 -16.85 -25.84
N SER A 106 2.03 -16.17 -26.85
CA SER A 106 2.51 -16.79 -28.09
C SER A 106 3.87 -16.22 -28.52
N VAL A 107 4.40 -16.65 -29.66
CA VAL A 107 5.80 -16.53 -30.12
C VAL A 107 6.48 -15.18 -29.80
N TYR A 108 5.86 -14.04 -30.09
CA TYR A 108 6.50 -12.73 -29.91
C TYR A 108 6.71 -12.33 -28.44
N THR A 109 5.79 -12.73 -27.56
CA THR A 109 5.84 -12.43 -26.12
C THR A 109 6.82 -13.29 -25.34
N HIS A 110 7.40 -14.31 -25.98
CA HIS A 110 8.51 -15.09 -25.40
C HIS A 110 9.84 -14.33 -25.44
N LEU A 111 9.97 -13.33 -26.34
CA LEU A 111 11.24 -12.62 -26.56
C LEU A 111 11.60 -11.64 -25.45
N ILE A 112 10.63 -11.22 -24.65
CA ILE A 112 10.83 -10.33 -23.50
C ILE A 112 10.44 -11.12 -22.26
N GLU A 113 11.40 -11.70 -21.55
CA GLU A 113 11.12 -12.54 -20.37
C GLU A 113 10.47 -11.74 -19.22
N PRO A 114 9.80 -12.40 -18.26
CA PRO A 114 9.44 -11.77 -17.00
C PRO A 114 10.68 -11.17 -16.31
N PHE A 115 10.45 -10.12 -15.52
CA PHE A 115 11.52 -9.38 -14.83
C PHE A 115 12.54 -8.69 -15.78
N SER A 116 12.18 -8.37 -17.03
CA SER A 116 13.09 -7.67 -17.95
C SER A 116 13.45 -6.25 -17.50
N ASP A 117 12.56 -5.56 -16.78
CA ASP A 117 12.74 -4.19 -16.30
C ASP A 117 12.85 -4.08 -14.77
N PHE A 118 12.97 -5.21 -14.07
CA PHE A 118 13.20 -5.23 -12.63
C PHE A 118 14.66 -4.90 -12.31
N PRO A 119 14.93 -4.13 -11.24
CA PRO A 119 16.27 -4.01 -10.69
C PRO A 119 16.85 -5.37 -10.31
N THR A 120 18.15 -5.57 -10.59
CA THR A 120 18.84 -6.86 -10.39
C THR A 120 18.66 -7.42 -8.98
N GLY A 121 18.75 -6.58 -7.95
CA GLY A 121 18.60 -7.01 -6.56
C GLY A 121 17.21 -7.60 -6.29
N LEU A 122 16.15 -6.91 -6.69
CA LEU A 122 14.77 -7.35 -6.50
C LEU A 122 14.44 -8.57 -7.36
N LYS A 123 14.92 -8.61 -8.61
CA LYS A 123 14.83 -9.79 -9.49
C LYS A 123 15.46 -11.02 -8.85
N ASN A 124 16.62 -10.90 -8.22
CA ASN A 124 17.29 -12.03 -7.57
C ASN A 124 16.52 -12.61 -6.36
N ILE A 125 15.63 -11.81 -5.77
CA ILE A 125 14.78 -12.24 -4.65
C ILE A 125 13.52 -12.92 -5.17
N LEU A 126 12.84 -12.26 -6.12
CA LEU A 126 11.51 -12.65 -6.57
C LEU A 126 11.50 -13.69 -7.70
N ASN A 127 12.52 -13.74 -8.56
CA ASN A 127 12.50 -14.63 -9.72
C ASN A 127 12.77 -16.08 -9.29
N GLY A 128 11.71 -16.91 -9.27
CA GLY A 128 11.79 -18.33 -8.92
C GLY A 128 11.61 -19.25 -10.12
N TYR A 129 10.63 -18.97 -10.98
CA TYR A 129 10.31 -19.80 -12.14
C TYR A 129 9.57 -18.99 -13.22
N THR A 130 9.82 -19.30 -14.49
CA THR A 130 9.05 -18.76 -15.63
C THR A 130 8.54 -19.91 -16.46
N GLY A 131 7.25 -19.90 -16.75
CA GLY A 131 6.58 -20.81 -17.68
C GLY A 131 5.76 -20.05 -18.71
N PHE A 132 5.68 -20.61 -19.91
CA PHE A 132 4.88 -20.09 -21.01
C PHE A 132 3.81 -21.13 -21.34
N LEU A 133 2.56 -20.70 -21.32
CA LEU A 133 1.37 -21.49 -21.59
C LEU A 133 0.75 -21.04 -22.91
N SER A 134 0.23 -22.00 -23.66
CA SER A 134 -0.66 -21.74 -24.78
C SER A 134 -1.89 -20.95 -24.30
N GLY A 135 -2.15 -19.82 -24.94
CA GLY A 135 -3.26 -18.94 -24.58
C GLY A 135 -3.09 -17.51 -25.05
N GLY A 136 -3.92 -16.63 -24.50
CA GLY A 136 -4.00 -15.21 -24.76
C GLY A 136 -5.08 -14.87 -25.79
N TYR A 137 -5.49 -13.61 -25.77
CA TYR A 137 -6.40 -13.02 -26.76
C TYR A 137 -5.67 -11.98 -27.61
N TYR A 138 -6.16 -11.75 -28.82
CA TYR A 138 -5.82 -10.58 -29.61
C TYR A 138 -6.60 -9.36 -29.12
N VAL A 139 -6.19 -8.16 -29.56
CA VAL A 139 -6.85 -6.89 -29.19
C VAL A 139 -8.33 -6.82 -29.61
N ASN A 140 -8.71 -7.55 -30.65
CA ASN A 140 -10.09 -7.65 -31.13
C ASN A 140 -10.92 -8.69 -30.38
N GLY A 141 -10.33 -9.40 -29.42
CA GLY A 141 -10.98 -10.43 -28.62
C GLY A 141 -10.93 -11.84 -29.21
N ASP A 142 -10.32 -12.03 -30.38
CA ASP A 142 -10.12 -13.37 -30.93
C ASP A 142 -9.10 -14.15 -30.10
N GLU A 143 -9.36 -15.44 -29.86
CA GLU A 143 -8.45 -16.33 -29.15
C GLU A 143 -7.18 -16.56 -29.97
N ILE A 144 -6.00 -16.40 -29.33
CA ILE A 144 -4.70 -16.69 -29.98
C ILE A 144 -4.50 -18.19 -30.08
N ASN A 145 -4.65 -18.89 -28.95
CA ASN A 145 -4.59 -20.33 -28.82
C ASN A 145 -5.45 -20.79 -27.62
N PRO A 146 -5.93 -22.04 -27.62
CA PRO A 146 -6.62 -22.61 -26.46
C PRO A 146 -5.67 -22.89 -25.31
N VAL A 147 -6.21 -22.83 -24.09
CA VAL A 147 -5.52 -23.25 -22.86
C VAL A 147 -5.38 -24.78 -22.83
N LEU A 148 -4.17 -25.28 -22.59
CA LEU A 148 -3.87 -26.71 -22.54
C LEU A 148 -3.61 -27.15 -21.09
N GLU A 149 -4.47 -28.03 -20.55
CA GLU A 149 -4.35 -28.51 -19.16
C GLU A 149 -3.06 -29.28 -18.89
N ASP A 150 -2.57 -30.04 -19.87
CA ASP A 150 -1.33 -30.80 -19.75
C ASP A 150 -0.10 -29.90 -19.55
N GLU A 151 -0.03 -28.75 -20.24
CA GLU A 151 1.04 -27.77 -20.04
C GLU A 151 1.01 -27.20 -18.61
N ILE A 152 -0.18 -26.85 -18.13
CA ILE A 152 -0.36 -26.32 -16.77
C ILE A 152 0.10 -27.35 -15.74
N LYS A 153 -0.29 -28.63 -15.92
CA LYS A 153 0.12 -29.73 -15.04
C LYS A 153 1.64 -29.92 -15.02
N GLU A 154 2.30 -29.86 -16.17
CA GLU A 154 3.76 -29.94 -16.25
C GLU A 154 4.45 -28.77 -15.54
N HIS A 155 3.96 -27.55 -15.74
CA HIS A 155 4.47 -26.36 -15.05
C HIS A 155 4.24 -26.46 -13.54
N CYS A 156 3.08 -26.91 -13.09
CA CYS A 156 2.79 -27.12 -11.67
C CYS A 156 3.76 -28.11 -11.02
N ALA A 157 4.06 -29.24 -11.68
CA ALA A 157 5.04 -30.21 -11.17
C ALA A 157 6.46 -29.62 -11.04
N LYS A 158 6.87 -28.76 -11.99
CA LYS A 158 8.17 -28.06 -11.92
C LYS A 158 8.19 -27.04 -10.78
N ILE A 159 7.12 -26.28 -10.60
CA ILE A 159 6.95 -25.29 -9.52
C ILE A 159 6.98 -25.97 -8.15
N GLU A 160 6.26 -27.08 -7.98
CA GLU A 160 6.24 -27.87 -6.74
C GLU A 160 7.65 -28.36 -6.37
N LYS A 161 8.39 -28.91 -7.33
CA LYS A 161 9.77 -29.37 -7.13
C LYS A 161 10.72 -28.24 -6.69
N LEU A 162 10.44 -27.00 -7.10
CA LEU A 162 11.20 -25.81 -6.69
C LEU A 162 10.75 -25.25 -5.34
N GLY A 163 9.67 -25.78 -4.74
CA GLY A 163 9.14 -25.32 -3.46
C GLY A 163 8.55 -23.91 -3.52
N ILE A 164 8.11 -23.46 -4.69
CA ILE A 164 7.52 -22.13 -4.87
C ILE A 164 6.02 -22.21 -4.59
N SER A 165 5.54 -21.39 -3.66
CA SER A 165 4.14 -21.35 -3.25
C SER A 165 3.34 -20.20 -3.85
N SER A 166 3.98 -19.21 -4.48
CA SER A 166 3.29 -18.02 -4.98
C SER A 166 3.45 -17.90 -6.49
N ILE A 167 2.32 -17.81 -7.19
CA ILE A 167 2.23 -17.98 -8.64
C ILE A 167 1.47 -16.80 -9.25
N ALA A 168 2.09 -16.09 -10.17
CA ALA A 168 1.47 -15.05 -10.98
C ALA A 168 1.04 -15.63 -12.33
N VAL A 169 -0.24 -15.47 -12.69
CA VAL A 169 -0.78 -15.84 -13.99
C VAL A 169 -1.06 -14.56 -14.78
N VAL A 170 -0.46 -14.46 -15.97
CA VAL A 170 -0.54 -13.25 -16.80
C VAL A 170 -0.95 -13.62 -18.23
N GLY A 171 -2.13 -13.21 -18.64
CA GLY A 171 -2.62 -13.38 -20.00
C GLY A 171 -2.60 -12.10 -20.83
N LEU A 172 -2.37 -12.25 -22.13
CA LEU A 172 -2.54 -11.16 -23.10
C LEU A 172 -4.01 -10.73 -23.14
N PHE A 173 -4.24 -9.42 -22.99
CA PHE A 173 -5.57 -8.79 -22.91
C PHE A 173 -6.52 -9.34 -21.82
N ALA A 174 -5.98 -10.02 -20.81
CA ALA A 174 -6.76 -10.56 -19.68
C ALA A 174 -7.66 -9.56 -18.93
N PRO A 175 -7.31 -8.26 -18.78
CA PRO A 175 -8.21 -7.27 -18.17
C PRO A 175 -9.52 -7.06 -18.95
N MET A 176 -9.55 -7.38 -20.25
CA MET A 176 -10.77 -7.29 -21.07
C MET A 176 -11.50 -8.64 -21.13
N ILE A 177 -10.75 -9.73 -21.23
CA ILE A 177 -11.27 -11.10 -21.35
C ILE A 177 -10.46 -12.02 -20.42
N SER A 178 -11.02 -12.29 -19.23
CA SER A 178 -10.28 -12.92 -18.12
C SER A 178 -10.51 -14.42 -17.95
N ASP A 179 -11.34 -15.03 -18.77
CA ASP A 179 -11.76 -16.43 -18.69
C ASP A 179 -10.58 -17.42 -18.70
N GLN A 180 -9.57 -17.22 -19.56
CA GLN A 180 -8.38 -18.07 -19.59
C GLN A 180 -7.53 -17.95 -18.32
N GLU A 181 -7.33 -16.74 -17.77
CA GLU A 181 -6.64 -16.60 -16.47
C GLU A 181 -7.40 -17.30 -15.35
N ILE A 182 -8.74 -17.17 -15.33
CA ILE A 182 -9.61 -17.82 -14.35
C ILE A 182 -9.52 -19.36 -14.49
N LEU A 183 -9.54 -19.88 -15.71
CA LEU A 183 -9.39 -21.31 -15.97
C LEU A 183 -8.03 -21.84 -15.50
N VAL A 184 -6.95 -21.16 -15.87
CA VAL A 184 -5.59 -21.51 -15.42
C VAL A 184 -5.51 -21.47 -13.89
N GLY A 185 -6.05 -20.44 -13.25
CA GLY A 185 -6.06 -20.33 -11.79
C GLY A 185 -6.77 -21.51 -11.10
N LYS A 186 -7.92 -21.93 -11.63
CA LYS A 186 -8.64 -23.12 -11.14
C LYS A 186 -7.83 -24.41 -11.31
N LEU A 187 -7.16 -24.57 -12.45
CA LEU A 187 -6.33 -25.75 -12.72
C LEU A 187 -5.08 -25.77 -11.84
N ILE A 188 -4.44 -24.62 -11.62
CA ILE A 188 -3.33 -24.52 -10.67
C ILE A 188 -3.80 -24.89 -9.27
N ALA A 189 -4.94 -24.37 -8.80
CA ALA A 189 -5.47 -24.72 -7.47
C ALA A 189 -5.79 -26.22 -7.32
N LYS A 190 -6.17 -26.89 -8.42
CA LYS A 190 -6.36 -28.36 -8.45
C LYS A 190 -5.04 -29.12 -8.27
N TYR A 191 -3.94 -28.64 -8.87
CA TYR A 191 -2.64 -29.33 -8.83
C TYR A 191 -1.74 -28.90 -7.66
N LEU A 192 -1.88 -27.66 -7.21
CA LEU A 192 -1.11 -27.02 -6.14
C LEU A 192 -2.09 -26.33 -5.16
N PRO A 193 -2.85 -27.10 -4.35
CA PRO A 193 -3.92 -26.55 -3.51
C PRO A 193 -3.45 -25.57 -2.42
N ASN A 194 -2.16 -25.58 -2.08
CA ASN A 194 -1.57 -24.69 -1.09
C ASN A 194 -0.87 -23.46 -1.72
N ALA A 195 -0.92 -23.32 -3.05
CA ALA A 195 -0.29 -22.19 -3.73
C ALA A 195 -1.21 -20.96 -3.73
N ASP A 196 -0.61 -19.79 -3.51
CA ASP A 196 -1.24 -18.50 -3.69
C ASP A 196 -1.17 -18.10 -5.16
N VAL A 197 -2.34 -18.09 -5.82
CA VAL A 197 -2.46 -17.78 -7.24
C VAL A 197 -2.99 -16.37 -7.43
N VAL A 198 -2.19 -15.54 -8.13
CA VAL A 198 -2.51 -14.15 -8.44
C VAL A 198 -2.81 -14.02 -9.91
N LEU A 199 -4.04 -13.59 -10.24
CA LEU A 199 -4.48 -13.38 -11.62
C LEU A 199 -4.30 -11.91 -12.01
N SER A 200 -3.57 -11.66 -13.09
CA SER A 200 -3.16 -10.30 -13.44
C SER A 200 -4.32 -9.34 -13.71
N HIS A 201 -5.45 -9.84 -14.21
CA HIS A 201 -6.64 -9.02 -14.49
C HIS A 201 -7.28 -8.39 -13.23
N HIS A 202 -7.07 -8.97 -12.05
CA HIS A 202 -7.53 -8.39 -10.78
C HIS A 202 -6.56 -7.34 -10.21
N ILE A 203 -5.32 -7.33 -10.69
CA ILE A 203 -4.24 -6.52 -10.13
C ILE A 203 -4.16 -5.15 -10.80
N ALA A 204 -4.09 -5.12 -12.13
CA ALA A 204 -3.95 -3.87 -12.87
C ALA A 204 -4.56 -3.94 -14.28
N GLY A 205 -4.72 -2.77 -14.90
CA GLY A 205 -5.43 -2.61 -16.17
C GLY A 205 -4.60 -2.91 -17.43
N ILE A 206 -4.91 -2.19 -18.51
CA ILE A 206 -4.25 -2.30 -19.81
C ILE A 206 -2.77 -1.88 -19.72
N GLY A 207 -1.91 -2.60 -20.45
CA GLY A 207 -0.44 -2.56 -20.34
C GLY A 207 0.07 -3.94 -19.93
N PHE A 208 0.89 -4.59 -20.76
CA PHE A 208 1.29 -5.99 -20.53
C PHE A 208 2.42 -6.09 -19.50
N LEU A 209 3.55 -5.42 -19.75
CA LEU A 209 4.72 -5.47 -18.87
C LEU A 209 4.41 -4.84 -17.52
N GLU A 210 3.79 -3.66 -17.51
CA GLU A 210 3.46 -2.97 -16.26
C GLU A 210 2.46 -3.76 -15.38
N ARG A 211 1.49 -4.44 -16.00
CA ARG A 211 0.54 -5.31 -15.28
C ARG A 211 1.24 -6.55 -14.76
N GLU A 212 2.06 -7.19 -15.58
CA GLU A 212 2.87 -8.31 -15.14
C GLU A 212 3.72 -7.94 -13.92
N ASN A 213 4.43 -6.83 -14.00
CA ASN A 213 5.30 -6.36 -12.93
C ASN A 213 4.53 -6.11 -11.63
N ALA A 214 3.36 -5.49 -11.72
CA ALA A 214 2.46 -5.30 -10.58
C ALA A 214 2.00 -6.65 -10.00
N THR A 215 1.66 -7.61 -10.86
CA THR A 215 1.20 -8.95 -10.47
C THR A 215 2.31 -9.74 -9.77
N ILE A 216 3.54 -9.66 -10.29
CA ILE A 216 4.75 -10.25 -9.70
C ILE A 216 5.00 -9.64 -8.32
N LEU A 217 4.96 -8.32 -8.18
CA LEU A 217 5.18 -7.67 -6.88
C LEU A 217 4.10 -8.01 -5.87
N ASN A 218 2.84 -8.08 -6.30
CA ASN A 218 1.73 -8.49 -5.46
C ASN A 218 1.92 -9.93 -4.97
N ALA A 219 2.19 -10.86 -5.89
CA ALA A 219 2.48 -12.24 -5.54
C ALA A 219 3.68 -12.35 -4.59
N GLY A 220 4.71 -11.53 -4.81
CA GLY A 220 5.93 -11.41 -4.01
C GLY A 220 5.72 -11.09 -2.53
N ILE A 221 4.61 -10.43 -2.19
CA ILE A 221 4.37 -9.89 -0.85
C ILE A 221 3.15 -10.47 -0.14
N ILE A 222 2.31 -11.26 -0.82
CA ILE A 222 1.05 -11.80 -0.27
C ILE A 222 1.25 -12.51 1.06
N LYS A 223 2.28 -13.36 1.19
CA LYS A 223 2.51 -14.09 2.43
C LYS A 223 2.82 -13.17 3.62
N PHE A 224 3.64 -12.14 3.39
CA PHE A 224 3.91 -11.12 4.39
C PHE A 224 2.65 -10.30 4.72
N ALA A 225 1.87 -9.93 3.70
CA ALA A 225 0.62 -9.22 3.87
C ALA A 225 -0.37 -10.02 4.73
N LYS A 226 -0.60 -11.30 4.44
CA LYS A 226 -1.46 -12.19 5.26
C LYS A 226 -1.07 -12.19 6.73
N LYS A 227 0.24 -12.27 7.03
CA LYS A 227 0.75 -12.24 8.41
C LYS A 227 0.40 -10.92 9.09
N ILE A 228 0.69 -9.79 8.44
CA ILE A 228 0.46 -8.46 9.01
C ILE A 228 -1.03 -8.16 9.17
N LEU A 229 -1.85 -8.48 8.17
CA LEU A 229 -3.30 -8.26 8.23
C LEU A 229 -3.96 -9.14 9.30
N SER A 230 -3.48 -10.37 9.49
CA SER A 230 -3.91 -11.21 10.61
C SER A 230 -3.53 -10.60 11.97
N SER A 231 -2.32 -10.02 12.10
CA SER A 231 -1.93 -9.28 13.30
C SER A 231 -2.85 -8.08 13.57
N PHE A 232 -3.25 -7.34 12.52
CA PHE A 232 -4.23 -6.26 12.67
C PHE A 232 -5.57 -6.77 13.21
N GLN A 233 -6.13 -7.82 12.60
CA GLN A 233 -7.39 -8.40 13.03
C GLN A 233 -7.34 -8.89 14.49
N ASN A 234 -6.24 -9.52 14.89
CA ASN A 234 -6.04 -9.97 16.26
C ASN A 234 -6.00 -8.80 17.26
N ALA A 235 -5.31 -7.71 16.91
CA ALA A 235 -5.23 -6.51 17.73
C ALA A 235 -6.62 -5.84 17.92
N ILE A 236 -7.40 -5.76 16.84
CA ILE A 236 -8.77 -5.23 16.89
C ILE A 236 -9.65 -6.12 17.79
N LYS A 237 -9.53 -7.44 17.67
CA LYS A 237 -10.25 -8.39 18.51
C LYS A 237 -9.85 -8.28 19.98
N ALA A 238 -8.56 -8.22 20.28
CA ALA A 238 -8.05 -8.03 21.64
C ALA A 238 -8.54 -6.71 22.26
N SER A 239 -8.72 -5.69 21.42
CA SER A 239 -9.27 -4.39 21.82
C SER A 239 -10.78 -4.40 22.09
N GLY A 240 -11.48 -5.51 21.82
CA GLY A 240 -12.94 -5.65 22.00
C GLY A 240 -13.77 -5.00 20.89
N LEU A 241 -13.22 -4.94 19.68
CA LEU A 241 -13.82 -4.28 18.51
C LEU A 241 -13.98 -5.25 17.32
N ASP A 242 -14.14 -6.55 17.57
CA ASP A 242 -14.18 -7.61 16.56
C ASP A 242 -15.39 -7.53 15.62
N GLU A 243 -16.49 -6.92 16.07
CA GLU A 243 -17.67 -6.68 15.23
C GLU A 243 -17.50 -5.45 14.30
N CYS A 244 -16.47 -4.63 14.50
CA CYS A 244 -16.25 -3.44 13.69
C CYS A 244 -15.56 -3.78 12.36
N PRO A 245 -16.03 -3.23 11.22
CA PRO A 245 -15.33 -3.39 9.96
C PRO A 245 -13.94 -2.76 10.03
N LEU A 246 -12.93 -3.58 9.73
CA LEU A 246 -11.55 -3.17 9.57
C LEU A 246 -11.27 -2.90 8.08
N LEU A 247 -10.87 -1.67 7.78
CA LEU A 247 -10.61 -1.16 6.43
C LEU A 247 -9.14 -0.73 6.30
N LEU A 248 -8.60 -0.79 5.08
CA LEU A 248 -7.27 -0.26 4.76
C LEU A 248 -7.33 0.88 3.78
N THR A 249 -6.49 1.90 3.96
CA THR A 249 -6.34 2.97 2.97
C THR A 249 -5.72 2.46 1.68
N GLN A 250 -6.36 2.80 0.55
CA GLN A 250 -5.85 2.59 -0.79
C GLN A 250 -4.97 3.74 -1.28
N ASN A 251 -4.18 3.44 -2.30
CA ASN A 251 -3.37 4.43 -3.01
C ASN A 251 -4.20 5.57 -3.60
N ASP A 252 -5.44 5.33 -4.03
CA ASP A 252 -6.25 6.30 -4.77
C ASP A 252 -7.08 7.28 -3.90
N GLY A 253 -7.01 7.15 -2.58
CA GLY A 253 -7.79 7.97 -1.65
C GLY A 253 -9.05 7.32 -1.11
N THR A 254 -9.30 6.06 -1.50
CA THR A 254 -10.40 5.24 -0.99
C THR A 254 -9.92 4.22 0.04
N VAL A 255 -10.78 3.27 0.41
CA VAL A 255 -10.49 2.21 1.39
C VAL A 255 -10.82 0.82 0.82
N LEU A 256 -10.19 -0.23 1.34
CA LEU A 256 -10.45 -1.65 1.04
C LEU A 256 -10.91 -2.38 2.28
N SER A 257 -11.69 -3.44 2.08
CA SER A 257 -11.85 -4.46 3.11
C SER A 257 -10.51 -5.19 3.35
N ILE A 258 -10.37 -5.82 4.53
CA ILE A 258 -9.24 -6.73 4.78
C ILE A 258 -9.19 -7.86 3.74
N GLU A 259 -10.34 -8.40 3.35
CA GLU A 259 -10.45 -9.51 2.39
C GLU A 259 -9.85 -9.12 1.03
N ASP A 260 -10.14 -7.91 0.55
CA ASP A 260 -9.57 -7.40 -0.70
C ASP A 260 -8.09 -7.03 -0.54
N ALA A 261 -7.70 -6.48 0.62
CA ALA A 261 -6.34 -6.07 0.91
C ALA A 261 -5.36 -7.26 0.99
N VAL A 262 -5.81 -8.43 1.48
CA VAL A 262 -5.01 -9.67 1.48
C VAL A 262 -4.65 -10.09 0.05
N ASN A 263 -5.59 -9.94 -0.88
CA ASN A 263 -5.40 -10.36 -2.27
C ASN A 263 -4.66 -9.30 -3.10
N THR A 264 -4.72 -8.03 -2.70
CA THR A 264 -4.12 -6.91 -3.44
C THR A 264 -3.30 -5.94 -2.57
N PRO A 265 -2.34 -6.40 -1.76
CA PRO A 265 -1.56 -5.54 -0.86
C PRO A 265 -0.83 -4.39 -1.56
N ILE A 266 -0.52 -4.52 -2.85
CA ILE A 266 0.10 -3.42 -3.63
C ILE A 266 -0.79 -2.18 -3.72
N LYS A 267 -2.11 -2.33 -3.55
CA LYS A 267 -3.07 -1.22 -3.58
C LYS A 267 -3.00 -0.34 -2.34
N THR A 268 -2.20 -0.68 -1.33
CA THR A 268 -2.03 0.12 -0.11
C THR A 268 -0.62 0.72 0.04
N PHE A 269 0.24 0.60 -0.98
CA PHE A 269 1.63 1.07 -0.95
C PHE A 269 1.82 2.57 -0.66
N SER A 270 0.85 3.40 -1.03
CA SER A 270 0.90 4.86 -0.91
C SER A 270 -0.08 5.39 0.14
N SER A 271 -0.45 4.57 1.14
CA SER A 271 -1.43 4.97 2.16
C SER A 271 -1.02 6.24 2.90
N GLY A 272 0.26 6.44 3.22
CA GLY A 272 0.75 7.62 3.96
C GLY A 272 0.46 8.93 3.24
N ALA A 273 1.01 9.11 2.03
CA ALA A 273 0.80 10.32 1.24
C ALA A 273 -0.70 10.55 0.94
N THR A 274 -1.42 9.47 0.64
CA THR A 274 -2.85 9.54 0.39
C THR A 274 -3.66 9.93 1.61
N ASN A 275 -3.33 9.41 2.80
CA ASN A 275 -3.95 9.81 4.07
C ASN A 275 -3.74 11.31 4.33
N SER A 276 -2.51 11.81 4.17
CA SER A 276 -2.21 13.24 4.32
C SER A 276 -3.02 14.11 3.35
N MET A 277 -3.12 13.69 2.08
CA MET A 277 -3.94 14.37 1.08
C MET A 277 -5.44 14.35 1.40
N ARG A 278 -5.99 13.20 1.79
CA ARG A 278 -7.41 13.08 2.15
C ARG A 278 -7.75 13.83 3.43
N GLY A 279 -6.86 13.80 4.43
CA GLY A 279 -6.95 14.59 5.64
C GLY A 279 -6.95 16.09 5.35
N ALA A 280 -6.03 16.56 4.50
CA ALA A 280 -6.01 17.97 4.05
C ALA A 280 -7.30 18.37 3.32
N SER A 281 -7.82 17.51 2.43
CA SER A 281 -9.10 17.75 1.77
C SER A 281 -10.26 17.85 2.76
N PHE A 282 -10.26 17.03 3.82
CA PHE A 282 -11.28 17.06 4.86
C PHE A 282 -11.16 18.34 5.70
N LEU A 283 -9.97 18.65 6.22
CA LEU A 283 -9.73 19.81 7.08
C LEU A 283 -9.95 21.14 6.37
N CYS A 284 -9.71 21.20 5.05
CA CYS A 284 -9.93 22.39 4.24
C CYS A 284 -11.31 22.43 3.55
N SER A 285 -12.20 21.45 3.78
CA SER A 285 -13.48 21.35 3.06
C SER A 285 -14.38 22.58 3.18
N ASN A 286 -14.26 23.32 4.29
CA ASN A 286 -15.06 24.51 4.59
C ASN A 286 -14.31 25.82 4.29
N ASN A 287 -13.10 25.73 3.73
CA ASN A 287 -12.33 26.90 3.34
C ASN A 287 -12.64 27.26 1.88
N GLU A 288 -13.36 28.35 1.64
CA GLU A 288 -13.75 28.83 0.31
C GLU A 288 -12.55 29.08 -0.64
N SER A 289 -11.36 29.32 -0.07
CA SER A 289 -10.14 29.48 -0.87
C SER A 289 -9.66 28.16 -1.46
N VAL A 290 -10.01 27.02 -0.87
CA VAL A 290 -9.55 25.66 -1.22
C VAL A 290 -10.67 24.80 -1.81
N GLN A 291 -11.90 24.94 -1.31
CA GLN A 291 -13.04 24.11 -1.68
C GLN A 291 -13.31 24.14 -3.18
N GLY A 292 -13.44 22.96 -3.79
CA GLY A 292 -13.71 22.81 -5.22
C GLY A 292 -12.57 23.26 -6.13
N LYS A 293 -11.35 23.45 -5.61
CA LYS A 293 -10.18 23.87 -6.39
C LYS A 293 -9.07 22.84 -6.31
N THR A 294 -8.28 22.79 -7.38
CA THR A 294 -7.03 22.05 -7.39
C THR A 294 -6.08 22.64 -6.36
N SER A 295 -5.54 21.80 -5.50
CA SER A 295 -4.67 22.22 -4.39
C SER A 295 -3.40 21.38 -4.34
N ILE A 296 -2.32 21.95 -3.80
CA ILE A 296 -1.09 21.22 -3.54
C ILE A 296 -1.00 20.94 -2.05
N VAL A 297 -0.77 19.68 -1.71
CA VAL A 297 -0.52 19.23 -0.33
C VAL A 297 0.96 18.92 -0.22
N ILE A 298 1.59 19.46 0.83
CA ILE A 298 3.00 19.23 1.12
C ILE A 298 3.06 18.60 2.51
N ASP A 299 3.41 17.33 2.56
CA ASP A 299 3.64 16.59 3.81
C ASP A 299 5.14 16.62 4.12
N VAL A 300 5.52 17.36 5.16
CA VAL A 300 6.93 17.54 5.55
C VAL A 300 7.25 16.64 6.74
N GLY A 301 7.95 15.54 6.47
CA GLY A 301 8.47 14.64 7.48
C GLY A 301 9.84 15.06 8.04
N GLY A 302 10.48 14.16 8.79
CA GLY A 302 11.82 14.38 9.33
C GLY A 302 12.94 14.26 8.29
N THR A 303 12.73 13.52 7.20
CA THR A 303 13.73 13.22 6.17
C THR A 303 13.35 13.74 4.79
N THR A 304 12.05 13.73 4.49
CA THR A 304 11.51 13.95 3.15
C THR A 304 10.30 14.86 3.20
N SER A 305 10.02 15.51 2.06
CA SER A 305 8.79 16.23 1.79
C SER A 305 8.09 15.57 0.63
N ASP A 306 6.84 15.15 0.84
CA ASP A 306 5.99 14.53 -0.17
C ASP A 306 4.97 15.54 -0.67
N ILE A 307 5.03 15.84 -1.98
CA ILE A 307 4.21 16.86 -2.62
C ILE A 307 3.19 16.18 -3.50
N GLY A 308 1.91 16.30 -3.16
CA GLY A 308 0.78 15.74 -3.89
C GLY A 308 -0.16 16.80 -4.42
N CYS A 309 -0.89 16.48 -5.48
CA CYS A 309 -1.93 17.33 -6.03
C CYS A 309 -3.31 16.76 -5.69
N LEU A 310 -4.15 17.56 -5.04
CA LEU A 310 -5.57 17.29 -4.83
C LEU A 310 -6.39 17.87 -5.99
N LEU A 311 -7.34 17.10 -6.49
CA LEU A 311 -8.32 17.55 -7.47
C LEU A 311 -9.48 18.28 -6.77
N PRO A 312 -10.29 19.06 -7.52
CA PRO A 312 -11.52 19.68 -7.00
C PRO A 312 -12.48 18.71 -6.30
N THR A 313 -12.42 17.42 -6.64
CA THR A 313 -13.19 16.33 -6.02
C THR A 313 -12.71 15.98 -4.61
N GLY A 314 -11.59 16.55 -4.16
CA GLY A 314 -10.90 16.19 -2.92
C GLY A 314 -10.05 14.93 -3.00
N PHE A 315 -10.03 14.23 -4.14
CA PHE A 315 -9.21 13.04 -4.33
C PHE A 315 -7.83 13.38 -4.88
N PRO A 316 -6.79 12.60 -4.53
CA PRO A 316 -5.47 12.73 -5.13
C PRO A 316 -5.54 12.61 -6.65
N ARG A 317 -4.81 13.47 -7.34
CA ARG A 317 -4.52 13.30 -8.77
C ARG A 317 -3.68 12.06 -8.93
N GLN A 318 -4.17 11.08 -9.69
CA GLN A 318 -3.42 9.86 -9.98
C GLN A 318 -2.32 10.10 -11.02
N SER A 319 -1.28 9.26 -10.99
CA SER A 319 -0.29 9.22 -12.08
C SER A 319 -0.95 8.84 -13.41
N SER A 320 -0.55 9.48 -14.50
CA SER A 320 -1.30 9.45 -15.78
C SER A 320 -1.09 8.22 -16.64
N SER A 321 -0.07 7.38 -16.37
CA SER A 321 0.27 6.26 -17.27
C SER A 321 0.95 5.10 -16.56
N PHE A 322 1.93 5.39 -15.71
CA PHE A 322 2.63 4.39 -14.93
C PHE A 322 3.14 5.00 -13.62
N SER A 323 3.42 4.12 -12.67
CA SER A 323 4.04 4.44 -11.39
C SER A 323 5.26 3.56 -11.19
N THR A 324 6.25 4.06 -10.45
CA THR A 324 7.47 3.29 -10.16
C THR A 324 7.59 3.07 -8.66
N VAL A 325 7.74 1.81 -8.25
CA VAL A 325 8.01 1.44 -6.83
C VAL A 325 9.21 0.53 -6.80
N GLY A 326 10.18 0.84 -5.94
CA GLY A 326 11.41 0.05 -5.84
C GLY A 326 12.16 -0.10 -7.17
N GLY A 327 12.02 0.85 -8.09
CA GLY A 327 12.60 0.81 -9.43
C GLY A 327 11.81 0.00 -10.48
N VAL A 328 10.66 -0.57 -10.12
CA VAL A 328 9.80 -1.36 -11.01
C VAL A 328 8.66 -0.51 -11.55
N ARG A 329 8.45 -0.52 -12.87
CA ARG A 329 7.35 0.20 -13.53
C ARG A 329 6.06 -0.61 -13.50
N MET A 330 4.95 0.03 -13.12
CA MET A 330 3.64 -0.60 -12.91
C MET A 330 2.50 0.32 -13.35
N ASN A 331 1.29 -0.21 -13.53
CA ASN A 331 0.12 0.51 -14.05
C ASN A 331 -1.14 0.41 -13.16
N PHE A 332 -0.97 0.29 -11.84
CA PHE A 332 -2.08 0.47 -10.90
C PHE A 332 -2.18 1.91 -10.39
N SER A 333 -3.37 2.29 -9.94
CA SER A 333 -3.66 3.62 -9.42
C SER A 333 -2.79 3.97 -8.22
N MET A 334 -2.03 5.06 -8.35
CA MET A 334 -1.26 5.68 -7.28
C MET A 334 -1.37 7.19 -7.36
N PRO A 335 -1.27 7.90 -6.22
CA PRO A 335 -1.27 9.35 -6.25
C PRO A 335 0.02 9.81 -6.93
N HIS A 336 -0.06 10.86 -7.72
CA HIS A 336 1.12 11.49 -8.27
C HIS A 336 1.79 12.31 -7.17
N VAL A 337 2.82 11.72 -6.57
CA VAL A 337 3.59 12.34 -5.49
C VAL A 337 5.00 12.63 -5.98
N LYS A 338 5.46 13.85 -5.72
CA LYS A 338 6.85 14.25 -5.89
C LYS A 338 7.51 14.29 -4.52
N SER A 339 8.41 13.35 -4.26
CA SER A 339 9.22 13.32 -3.03
C SER A 339 10.52 14.10 -3.23
N ILE A 340 10.88 14.88 -2.22
CA ILE A 340 12.14 15.63 -2.14
C ILE A 340 12.84 15.22 -0.85
N GLY A 341 14.16 14.98 -0.91
CA GLY A 341 15.02 14.71 0.27
C GLY A 341 15.26 15.94 1.12
N LEU A 342 14.18 16.58 1.57
CA LEU A 342 14.17 17.78 2.38
C LEU A 342 13.09 17.61 3.45
N GLY A 343 13.46 17.67 4.72
CA GLY A 343 12.54 17.54 5.85
C GLY A 343 13.07 18.28 7.07
N GLY A 344 12.38 18.15 8.20
CA GLY A 344 12.75 18.85 9.44
C GLY A 344 14.14 18.51 10.00
N GLY A 345 14.68 17.33 9.67
CA GLY A 345 16.00 16.86 10.09
C GLY A 345 17.09 16.97 9.02
N SER A 346 16.83 17.62 7.89
CA SER A 346 17.83 17.77 6.83
C SER A 346 19.06 18.56 7.30
N ARG A 347 20.24 18.04 6.99
CA ARG A 347 21.50 18.60 7.51
C ARG A 347 21.87 19.88 6.77
N ILE A 348 22.35 20.87 7.50
CA ILE A 348 22.79 22.15 6.93
C ILE A 348 24.31 22.13 6.80
N ARG A 349 24.82 22.47 5.61
CA ARG A 349 26.26 22.59 5.35
C ARG A 349 26.57 23.91 4.66
N ILE A 350 27.61 24.58 5.15
CA ILE A 350 28.20 25.74 4.49
C ILE A 350 29.53 25.28 3.89
N ASN A 351 29.67 25.40 2.57
CA ASN A 351 30.94 25.18 1.90
C ASN A 351 31.91 26.31 2.30
N LYS A 352 33.04 25.98 2.91
CA LYS A 352 34.01 26.97 3.42
C LYS A 352 34.69 27.78 2.32
N ASP A 353 34.81 27.22 1.13
CA ASP A 353 35.53 27.84 0.01
C ASP A 353 34.60 28.72 -0.84
N THR A 354 33.37 28.28 -1.07
CA THR A 354 32.38 29.01 -1.89
C THR A 354 31.40 29.84 -1.07
N ASN A 355 31.36 29.63 0.26
CA ASN A 355 30.35 30.18 1.17
C ASN A 355 28.90 29.80 0.79
N GLU A 356 28.72 28.75 -0.01
CA GLU A 356 27.41 28.28 -0.42
C GLU A 356 26.75 27.43 0.68
N LEU A 357 25.48 27.70 0.93
CA LEU A 357 24.62 26.93 1.82
C LEU A 357 23.98 25.77 1.05
N SER A 358 24.05 24.56 1.61
CA SER A 358 23.31 23.40 1.14
C SER A 358 22.50 22.80 2.28
N VAL A 359 21.33 22.23 1.94
CA VAL A 359 20.43 21.57 2.89
C VAL A 359 20.11 20.17 2.35
N GLY A 360 20.40 19.15 3.14
CA GLY A 360 20.23 17.75 2.74
C GLY A 360 21.25 17.29 1.68
N PRO A 361 20.94 16.23 0.90
CA PRO A 361 19.73 15.39 0.98
C PRO A 361 19.72 14.41 2.17
N ASP A 362 20.85 14.26 2.89
CA ASP A 362 20.91 13.47 4.12
C ASP A 362 20.21 14.19 5.28
N SER A 363 19.72 13.40 6.23
CA SER A 363 18.99 13.85 7.41
C SER A 363 19.53 13.16 8.66
N VAL A 364 19.35 13.79 9.82
CA VAL A 364 19.60 13.17 11.13
C VAL A 364 18.56 12.11 11.50
N GLY A 365 17.49 11.97 10.70
CA GLY A 365 16.48 10.92 10.83
C GLY A 365 15.79 10.92 12.19
N SER A 366 15.70 9.75 12.83
CA SER A 366 15.08 9.59 14.16
C SER A 366 15.85 10.30 15.28
N GLU A 367 17.10 10.74 15.04
CA GLU A 367 17.89 11.51 16.01
C GLU A 367 17.57 13.01 15.98
N ILE A 368 16.52 13.45 15.26
CA ILE A 368 16.12 14.85 15.13
C ILE A 368 16.04 15.58 16.47
N VAL A 369 15.41 14.96 17.48
CA VAL A 369 15.24 15.53 18.83
C VAL A 369 16.55 15.65 19.62
N LYS A 370 17.65 15.05 19.14
CA LYS A 370 18.98 15.12 19.77
C LYS A 370 19.96 15.97 18.98
N LYS A 371 19.91 15.91 17.66
CA LYS A 371 20.95 16.45 16.76
C LYS A 371 20.58 17.74 16.08
N ALA A 372 19.30 18.02 15.85
CA ALA A 372 18.90 19.21 15.11
C ALA A 372 19.04 20.48 15.96
N PHE A 373 19.40 21.59 15.31
CA PHE A 373 19.60 22.90 15.96
C PHE A 373 18.39 23.36 16.81
N VAL A 374 17.16 23.15 16.34
CA VAL A 374 15.94 23.57 17.05
C VAL A 374 15.73 22.84 18.37
N PHE A 375 16.39 21.69 18.57
CA PHE A 375 16.38 20.91 19.80
C PHE A 375 17.70 21.04 20.60
N GLY A 376 18.57 22.00 20.25
CA GLY A 376 19.84 22.24 20.92
C GLY A 376 21.00 21.35 20.45
N GLY A 377 20.81 20.61 19.36
CA GLY A 377 21.90 19.88 18.69
C GLY A 377 22.80 20.80 17.84
N VAL A 378 23.75 20.18 17.14
CA VAL A 378 24.83 20.90 16.41
C VAL A 378 24.92 20.53 14.93
N VAL A 379 23.87 19.91 14.37
CA VAL A 379 23.87 19.29 13.03
C VAL A 379 22.71 19.80 12.19
#